data_AF-A0A2V7BJF1-F1
#
_entry.id   AF-A0A2V7BJF1-F1
#
_cell.length_a   1.000
_cell.length_b   1.000
_cell.length_c   1.000
_cell.angle_alpha   90.00
_cell.angle_beta   90.00
_cell.angle_gamma   90.00
#
_symmetry.space_group_name_H-M   'P 1'
#
loop_
_entity.id
_entity.type
_entity.pdbx_description
1 polymer ?
#
loop_
_entity_poly.entity_id
_entity_poly.type
_entity_poly.pdbx_seq_one_letter_code
_entity_poly.pdbx_strand_id
1 'polypeptide(L)'
;MASAMSMRVALVSVLAAALLTIGWQRTAILKELPIPKPGPLAHPKSIHQVGVPAAATRAAIPPDNPQTPEKIALGQKLFFDGRLSADGTVACSTCHDPARAFTDGRPTSVGIKGRIGQRNAPTILNALYNKTQFWDGRVKTLEEQAALPIVN
;
A
#
# COMPACT_ATOMS: atom_id res chain seq x y z
N MET A 1 23.43 -52.47 -18.81
CA MET A 1 23.79 -51.45 -17.79
C MET A 1 23.90 -50.02 -18.34
N ALA A 2 24.31 -49.80 -19.60
CA ALA A 2 24.46 -48.44 -20.18
C ALA A 2 23.14 -47.64 -20.35
N SER A 3 22.01 -48.31 -20.62
CA SER A 3 20.73 -47.64 -20.91
C SER A 3 20.13 -46.89 -19.69
N ALA A 4 20.26 -47.44 -18.49
CA ALA A 4 19.73 -46.82 -17.27
C ALA A 4 20.51 -45.56 -16.83
N MET A 5 21.80 -45.48 -17.18
CA MET A 5 22.65 -44.34 -16.83
C MET A 5 22.40 -43.14 -17.76
N SER A 6 22.19 -43.40 -19.05
CA SER A 6 21.82 -42.37 -20.03
C SER A 6 20.47 -41.72 -19.71
N MET A 7 19.50 -42.50 -19.20
CA MET A 7 18.17 -42.00 -18.86
C MET A 7 18.18 -41.13 -17.59
N ARG A 8 19.05 -41.42 -16.63
CA ARG A 8 19.22 -40.61 -15.40
C ARG A 8 19.90 -39.27 -15.67
N VAL A 9 20.92 -39.24 -16.53
CA VAL A 9 21.60 -37.99 -16.92
C VAL A 9 20.63 -37.08 -17.67
N ALA A 10 19.85 -37.61 -18.62
CA ALA A 10 18.85 -36.85 -19.34
C ALA A 10 17.78 -36.24 -18.40
N LEU A 11 17.29 -37.00 -17.42
CA LEU A 11 16.26 -36.51 -16.48
C LEU A 11 16.78 -35.38 -15.57
N VAL A 12 18.02 -35.49 -15.09
CA VAL A 12 18.66 -34.46 -14.24
C VAL A 12 18.89 -33.17 -15.04
N SER A 13 19.31 -33.27 -16.30
CA SER A 13 19.49 -32.10 -17.18
C SER A 13 18.17 -31.39 -17.49
N VAL A 14 17.08 -32.13 -17.74
CA VAL A 14 15.74 -31.55 -17.98
C VAL A 14 15.20 -30.85 -16.73
N LEU A 15 15.36 -31.45 -15.54
CA LEU A 15 14.94 -30.84 -14.28
C LEU A 15 15.76 -29.58 -13.93
N ALA A 16 17.07 -29.60 -14.15
CA ALA A 16 17.93 -28.43 -13.94
C ALA A 16 17.58 -27.28 -14.90
N ALA A 17 17.34 -27.59 -16.18
CA ALA A 17 16.89 -26.60 -17.16
C ALA A 17 15.51 -26.03 -16.80
N ALA A 18 14.56 -26.86 -16.35
CA ALA A 18 13.25 -26.41 -15.88
C ALA A 18 13.33 -25.52 -14.63
N LEU A 19 14.21 -25.85 -13.67
CA LEU A 19 14.42 -25.01 -12.49
C LEU A 19 15.08 -23.67 -12.84
N LEU A 20 16.03 -23.66 -13.79
CA LEU A 20 16.66 -22.45 -14.31
C LEU A 20 15.67 -21.57 -15.07
N THR A 21 14.80 -22.13 -15.91
CA THR A 21 13.77 -21.36 -16.64
C THR A 21 12.68 -20.84 -15.70
N ILE A 22 12.25 -21.62 -14.71
CA ILE A 22 11.31 -21.17 -13.66
C ILE A 22 11.94 -20.05 -12.83
N GLY A 23 13.23 -20.16 -12.48
CA GLY A 23 13.99 -19.12 -11.78
C GLY A 23 14.12 -17.83 -12.61
N TRP A 24 14.41 -17.95 -13.91
CA TRP A 24 14.50 -16.82 -14.83
C TRP A 24 13.13 -16.15 -15.04
N GLN A 25 12.06 -16.93 -15.24
CA GLN A 25 10.71 -16.38 -15.42
C GLN A 25 10.23 -15.66 -14.16
N ARG A 26 10.49 -16.21 -12.96
CA ARG A 26 10.15 -15.55 -11.70
C ARG A 26 10.90 -14.23 -11.50
N THR A 27 12.19 -14.19 -11.84
CA THR A 27 12.99 -12.96 -11.71
C THR A 27 12.58 -11.88 -12.72
N ALA A 28 12.19 -12.26 -13.94
CA ALA A 28 11.65 -11.32 -14.93
C ALA A 28 10.30 -10.72 -14.48
N ILE A 29 9.38 -11.53 -13.93
CA ILE A 29 8.06 -11.07 -13.47
C ILE A 29 8.18 -10.10 -12.29
N LEU A 30 9.11 -10.33 -11.36
CA LEU A 30 9.33 -9.41 -10.22
C LEU A 30 9.92 -8.06 -10.66
N LYS A 31 10.65 -8.02 -11.78
CA LYS A 31 11.27 -6.80 -12.31
C LYS A 31 10.26 -5.85 -12.95
N GLU A 32 9.09 -6.34 -13.38
CA GLU A 32 8.09 -5.58 -14.12
C GLU A 32 6.74 -5.44 -13.40
N LEU A 33 6.67 -5.44 -12.07
CA LEU A 33 5.41 -5.02 -11.43
C LEU A 33 5.15 -3.56 -11.81
N PRO A 34 4.17 -3.26 -12.69
CA PRO A 34 4.08 -1.92 -13.26
C PRO A 34 3.46 -1.02 -12.20
N ILE A 35 4.22 0.00 -11.78
CA ILE A 35 3.65 1.16 -11.08
C ILE A 35 2.51 1.68 -11.96
N PRO A 36 1.30 1.88 -11.42
CA PRO A 36 0.20 2.41 -12.21
C PRO A 36 0.62 3.71 -12.89
N LYS A 37 0.34 3.81 -14.19
CA LYS A 37 0.55 5.08 -14.89
C LYS A 37 -0.23 6.17 -14.17
N PRO A 38 0.38 7.33 -13.86
CA PRO A 38 -0.31 8.43 -13.21
C PRO A 38 -1.59 8.82 -13.96
N GLY A 39 -2.72 8.73 -13.26
CA GLY A 39 -4.00 9.23 -13.75
C GLY A 39 -4.18 10.73 -13.47
N PRO A 40 -5.32 11.33 -13.85
CA PRO A 40 -5.58 12.77 -13.65
C PRO A 40 -5.53 13.23 -12.18
N LEU A 41 -5.74 12.33 -11.23
CA LEU A 41 -5.65 12.63 -9.79
C LEU A 41 -4.26 12.44 -9.20
N ALA A 42 -3.33 11.91 -9.98
CA ALA A 42 -1.98 11.61 -9.56
C ALA A 42 -1.04 12.82 -9.59
N HIS A 43 -1.55 14.03 -9.80
CA HIS A 43 -0.73 15.23 -9.68
C HIS A 43 -0.61 15.65 -8.22
N PRO A 44 0.58 16.11 -7.76
CA PRO A 44 0.71 16.72 -6.44
C PRO A 44 -0.37 17.77 -6.24
N LYS A 45 -1.11 17.67 -5.12
CA LYS A 45 -2.12 18.67 -4.79
C LYS A 45 -1.41 20.00 -4.54
N SER A 46 -2.10 21.10 -4.87
CA SER A 46 -1.57 22.46 -4.70
C SER A 46 -0.97 22.67 -3.32
N ILE A 47 0.20 23.30 -3.23
CA ILE A 47 0.75 23.76 -1.94
C ILE A 47 -0.10 24.87 -1.31
N HIS A 48 -0.98 25.51 -2.10
CA HIS A 48 -1.92 26.53 -1.66
C HIS A 48 -3.24 25.87 -1.25
N GLN A 49 -3.32 25.46 0.02
CA GLN A 49 -4.54 24.94 0.61
C GLN A 49 -5.34 26.09 1.24
N VAL A 50 -6.67 26.07 1.11
CA VAL A 50 -7.53 27.13 1.64
C VAL A 50 -7.37 27.20 3.16
N GLY A 51 -7.03 28.38 3.68
CA GLY A 51 -6.84 28.61 5.12
C GLY A 51 -5.51 28.10 5.69
N VAL A 52 -4.59 27.57 4.86
CA VAL A 52 -3.27 27.09 5.31
C VAL A 52 -2.15 27.79 4.54
N PRO A 53 -1.18 28.43 5.22
CA PRO A 53 -0.04 29.03 4.55
C PRO A 53 0.75 28.00 3.73
N ALA A 54 1.17 28.35 2.51
CA ALA A 54 1.93 27.44 1.64
C ALA A 54 3.24 26.94 2.30
N ALA A 55 3.86 27.75 3.17
CA ALA A 55 5.02 27.34 3.95
C ALA A 55 4.69 26.21 4.93
N ALA A 56 3.51 26.22 5.55
CA ALA A 56 3.06 25.15 6.45
C ALA A 56 2.82 23.84 5.69
N THR A 57 2.19 23.90 4.50
CA THR A 57 2.04 22.72 3.64
C THR A 57 3.38 22.14 3.21
N ARG A 58 4.35 22.98 2.83
CA ARG A 58 5.71 22.52 2.50
C ARG A 58 6.40 21.86 3.70
N ALA A 59 6.28 22.45 4.89
CA ALA A 59 6.91 21.91 6.10
C ALA A 59 6.27 20.58 6.55
N ALA A 60 5.00 20.34 6.23
CA ALA A 60 4.31 19.10 6.57
C ALA A 60 4.67 17.92 5.65
N ILE A 61 5.24 18.17 4.47
CA ILE A 61 5.70 17.11 3.55
C ILE A 61 7.13 16.71 3.95
N PRO A 62 7.37 15.44 4.35
CA PRO A 62 8.71 15.00 4.73
C PRO A 62 9.71 15.10 3.57
N PRO A 63 10.92 15.63 3.79
CA PRO A 63 11.91 15.82 2.73
C PRO A 63 12.42 14.49 2.14
N ASP A 64 12.40 13.41 2.93
CA ASP A 64 12.76 12.05 2.55
C ASP A 64 11.60 11.30 1.86
N ASN A 65 10.38 11.85 1.90
CA ASN A 65 9.23 11.34 1.16
C ASN A 65 8.57 12.40 0.24
N PRO A 66 9.28 12.89 -0.79
CA PRO A 66 8.74 13.92 -1.67
C PRO A 66 7.57 13.39 -2.51
N GLN A 67 6.57 14.22 -2.78
CA GLN A 67 5.46 13.84 -3.65
C GLN A 67 5.90 13.81 -5.12
N THR A 68 5.63 12.69 -5.81
CA THR A 68 5.83 12.53 -7.26
C THR A 68 4.56 11.96 -7.87
N PRO A 69 4.28 12.20 -9.16
CA PRO A 69 3.07 11.65 -9.76
C PRO A 69 2.95 10.14 -9.65
N GLU A 70 4.06 9.42 -9.82
CA GLU A 70 4.14 7.97 -9.74
C GLU A 70 3.88 7.48 -8.31
N LYS A 71 4.44 8.15 -7.29
CA LYS A 71 4.15 7.80 -5.88
C LYS A 71 2.71 8.08 -5.50
N ILE A 72 2.11 9.17 -5.99
CA ILE A 72 0.69 9.47 -5.73
C ILE A 72 -0.21 8.41 -6.39
N ALA A 73 0.07 8.06 -7.64
CA ALA A 73 -0.67 7.00 -8.35
C ALA A 73 -0.56 5.65 -7.64
N LEU A 74 0.64 5.29 -7.19
CA LEU A 74 0.87 4.07 -6.43
C LEU A 74 0.15 4.09 -5.08
N GLY A 75 0.29 5.18 -4.32
CA GLY A 75 -0.38 5.34 -3.03
C GLY A 75 -1.89 5.29 -3.16
N GLN A 76 -2.47 5.92 -4.19
CA GLN A 76 -3.89 5.81 -4.49
C GLN A 76 -4.29 4.36 -4.75
N LYS A 77 -3.56 3.62 -5.59
CA LYS A 77 -3.87 2.20 -5.82
C LYS A 77 -3.84 1.39 -4.53
N LEU A 78 -2.78 1.55 -3.72
CA LEU A 78 -2.63 0.84 -2.44
C LEU A 78 -3.76 1.17 -1.46
N PHE A 79 -4.23 2.43 -1.42
CA PHE A 79 -5.32 2.86 -0.56
C PHE A 79 -6.63 2.08 -0.79
N PHE A 80 -6.88 1.65 -2.02
CA PHE A 80 -8.05 0.86 -2.42
C PHE A 80 -7.74 -0.64 -2.58
N ASP A 81 -6.52 -1.09 -2.29
CA ASP A 81 -6.11 -2.48 -2.52
C ASP A 81 -6.39 -3.36 -1.29
N GLY A 82 -7.46 -4.15 -1.36
CA GLY A 82 -7.83 -5.09 -0.30
C GLY A 82 -6.78 -6.18 -0.04
N ARG A 83 -5.87 -6.45 -1.00
CA ARG A 83 -4.81 -7.48 -0.83
C ARG A 83 -3.77 -7.11 0.22
N LEU A 84 -3.80 -5.87 0.73
CA LEU A 84 -3.00 -5.49 1.89
C LEU A 84 -3.54 -6.09 3.20
N SER A 85 -4.83 -6.48 3.28
CA SER A 85 -5.32 -7.24 4.43
C SER A 85 -5.04 -8.73 4.28
N ALA A 86 -4.92 -9.41 5.42
CA ALA A 86 -4.60 -10.84 5.47
C ALA A 86 -5.60 -11.76 4.73
N ASP A 87 -6.85 -11.33 4.56
CA ASP A 87 -7.90 -12.08 3.87
C ASP A 87 -8.40 -11.41 2.58
N GLY A 88 -7.78 -10.30 2.16
CA GLY A 88 -8.18 -9.57 0.95
C GLY A 88 -9.45 -8.73 1.07
N THR A 89 -10.13 -8.72 2.23
CA THR A 89 -11.47 -8.13 2.38
C THR A 89 -11.49 -6.67 2.83
N VAL A 90 -10.37 -6.13 3.31
CA VAL A 90 -10.28 -4.79 3.89
C VAL A 90 -9.18 -3.99 3.22
N ALA A 91 -9.50 -2.80 2.72
CA ALA A 91 -8.55 -1.80 2.26
C ALA A 91 -8.58 -0.58 3.19
N CYS A 92 -7.66 0.37 3.00
CA CYS A 92 -7.71 1.64 3.73
C CYS A 92 -9.05 2.35 3.47
N SER A 93 -9.54 2.32 2.23
CA SER A 93 -10.82 2.89 1.80
C SER A 93 -12.04 2.24 2.43
N THR A 94 -11.94 1.02 3.00
CA THR A 94 -13.06 0.36 3.69
C THR A 94 -13.45 1.15 4.94
N CYS A 95 -12.46 1.65 5.68
CA CYS A 95 -12.67 2.46 6.90
C CYS A 95 -12.60 3.97 6.63
N HIS A 96 -11.92 4.38 5.55
CA HIS A 96 -11.75 5.78 5.16
C HIS A 96 -12.37 6.03 3.78
N ASP A 97 -13.69 5.95 3.71
CA ASP A 97 -14.44 5.97 2.45
C ASP A 97 -14.59 7.39 1.88
N PRO A 98 -14.11 7.66 0.65
CA PRO A 98 -14.25 8.97 0.01
C PRO A 98 -15.69 9.49 -0.07
N ALA A 99 -16.68 8.61 -0.22
CA ALA A 99 -18.10 9.00 -0.28
C ALA A 99 -18.65 9.49 1.07
N ARG A 100 -17.93 9.22 2.16
CA ARG A 100 -18.31 9.55 3.55
C ARG A 100 -17.27 10.45 4.21
N ALA A 101 -16.72 11.39 3.44
CA ALA A 101 -15.67 12.32 3.87
C ALA A 101 -14.46 11.59 4.49
N PHE A 102 -14.10 10.44 3.92
CA PHE A 102 -13.02 9.56 4.38
C PHE A 102 -13.20 9.03 5.81
N THR A 103 -14.44 8.80 6.21
CA THR A 103 -14.82 8.04 7.41
C THR A 103 -15.60 6.79 7.01
N ASP A 104 -15.93 5.93 7.97
CA ASP A 104 -16.84 4.81 7.75
C ASP A 104 -18.24 5.03 8.34
N GLY A 105 -18.52 6.22 8.87
CA GLY A 105 -19.82 6.56 9.48
C GLY A 105 -20.25 5.64 10.63
N ARG A 106 -19.32 4.90 11.26
CA ARG A 106 -19.64 3.95 12.34
C ARG A 106 -19.07 4.41 13.68
N PRO A 107 -19.68 4.05 14.81
CA PRO A 107 -19.08 4.29 16.13
C PRO A 107 -17.70 3.63 16.29
N THR A 108 -17.54 2.43 15.72
CA THR A 108 -16.26 1.72 15.61
C THR A 108 -16.20 0.95 14.28
N SER A 109 -14.99 0.82 13.75
CA SER A 109 -14.79 0.17 12.44
C SER A 109 -14.88 -1.35 12.52
N VAL A 110 -15.25 -1.96 11.39
CA VAL A 110 -15.30 -3.42 11.22
C VAL A 110 -14.11 -3.85 10.37
N GLY A 111 -13.23 -4.67 10.94
CA GLY A 111 -12.06 -5.22 10.26
C GLY A 111 -12.32 -6.60 9.65
N ILE A 112 -11.22 -7.28 9.31
CA ILE A 112 -11.24 -8.62 8.71
C ILE A 112 -12.03 -9.60 9.59
N LYS A 113 -12.69 -10.58 8.95
CA LYS A 113 -13.54 -11.59 9.63
C LYS A 113 -14.64 -10.98 10.53
N GLY A 114 -15.07 -9.74 10.26
CA GLY A 114 -16.10 -9.06 11.05
C GLY A 114 -15.64 -8.58 12.44
N ARG A 115 -14.32 -8.55 12.71
CA ARG A 115 -13.79 -8.11 14.01
C ARG A 115 -14.11 -6.63 14.25
N ILE A 116 -14.73 -6.32 15.38
CA ILE A 116 -15.08 -4.94 15.75
C ILE A 116 -13.89 -4.27 16.45
N GLY A 117 -13.51 -3.10 15.95
CA GLY A 117 -12.45 -2.27 16.54
C GLY A 117 -12.89 -1.55 17.82
N GLN A 118 -11.93 -0.90 18.48
CA GLN A 118 -12.13 -0.21 19.77
C GLN A 118 -12.34 1.32 19.64
N ARG A 119 -12.23 1.85 18.41
CA ARG A 119 -12.29 3.28 18.10
C ARG A 119 -12.99 3.50 16.77
N ASN A 120 -13.58 4.68 16.61
CA ASN A 120 -14.03 5.21 15.33
C ASN A 120 -12.82 5.45 14.40
N ALA A 121 -12.99 5.26 13.09
CA ALA A 121 -12.03 5.72 12.10
C ALA A 121 -12.18 7.23 11.87
N PRO A 122 -11.19 8.06 12.26
CA PRO A 122 -11.25 9.50 11.99
C PRO A 122 -11.14 9.77 10.49
N THR A 123 -11.57 10.94 10.04
CA THR A 123 -11.31 11.35 8.66
C THR A 123 -9.81 11.48 8.39
N ILE A 124 -9.37 11.13 7.18
CA ILE A 124 -7.99 11.41 6.74
C ILE A 124 -7.87 12.76 6.02
N LEU A 125 -9.00 13.46 5.79
CA LEU A 125 -8.96 14.80 5.23
C LEU A 125 -8.13 15.68 6.16
N ASN A 126 -7.12 16.35 5.60
CA ASN A 126 -6.19 17.22 6.32
C ASN A 126 -5.30 16.52 7.37
N ALA A 127 -5.25 15.19 7.42
CA ALA A 127 -4.43 14.46 8.40
C ALA A 127 -2.92 14.74 8.29
N LEU A 128 -2.47 15.23 7.13
CA LEU A 128 -1.11 15.76 6.90
C LEU A 128 -0.73 16.86 7.91
N TYR A 129 -1.70 17.62 8.41
CA TYR A 129 -1.46 18.74 9.32
C TYR A 129 -1.54 18.37 10.80
N ASN A 130 -1.88 17.12 11.12
CA ASN A 130 -1.93 16.67 12.51
C ASN A 130 -0.51 16.61 13.10
N LYS A 131 -0.37 16.99 14.38
CA LYS A 131 0.91 16.87 15.11
C LYS A 131 1.28 15.42 15.41
N THR A 132 0.28 14.58 15.60
CA THR A 132 0.38 13.14 15.87
C THR A 132 -0.79 12.43 15.19
N GLN A 133 -0.66 11.12 14.98
CA GLN A 133 -1.68 10.30 14.34
C GLN A 133 -2.26 9.28 15.33
N PHE A 134 -3.42 8.72 14.98
CA PHE A 134 -4.33 7.98 15.87
C PHE A 134 -4.93 8.84 16.99
N TRP A 135 -6.01 8.33 17.59
CA TRP A 135 -6.70 8.97 18.70
C TRP A 135 -5.84 9.18 19.95
N ASP A 136 -4.89 8.27 20.19
CA ASP A 136 -3.96 8.33 21.32
C ASP A 136 -2.65 9.05 20.96
N GLY A 137 -2.50 9.52 19.72
CA GLY A 137 -1.31 10.23 19.27
C GLY A 137 -0.03 9.40 19.26
N ARG A 138 -0.13 8.06 19.28
CA ARG A 138 1.01 7.16 19.53
C ARG A 138 2.09 7.15 18.45
N VAL A 139 1.80 7.67 17.26
CA VAL A 139 2.79 7.83 16.19
C VAL A 139 2.77 9.27 15.68
N LYS A 140 3.88 9.71 15.09
CA LYS A 140 4.08 11.11 14.70
C LYS A 140 3.75 11.38 13.23
N THR A 141 3.94 10.38 12.37
CA THR A 141 3.86 10.56 10.92
C THR A 141 2.78 9.71 10.28
N LEU A 142 2.36 10.10 9.07
CA LEU A 142 1.41 9.30 8.27
C LEU A 142 2.05 7.98 7.83
N GLU A 143 3.35 7.96 7.57
CA GLU A 143 4.13 6.78 7.22
C GLU A 143 4.11 5.73 8.34
N GLU A 144 4.36 6.16 9.59
CA GLU A 144 4.26 5.30 10.76
C GLU A 144 2.81 4.82 10.97
N GLN A 145 1.83 5.71 10.77
CA GLN A 145 0.41 5.37 10.88
C GLN A 145 0.01 4.30 9.86
N ALA A 146 0.40 4.44 8.59
CA ALA A 146 0.00 3.55 7.50
C ALA A 146 0.51 2.11 7.67
N ALA A 147 1.66 1.93 8.33
CA ALA A 147 2.23 0.60 8.56
C ALA A 147 1.41 -0.27 9.54
N LEU A 148 0.69 0.36 10.49
CA LEU A 148 0.08 -0.35 11.62
C LEU A 148 -1.27 -1.03 11.31
N PRO A 149 -2.21 -0.46 10.53
CA PRO A 149 -3.46 -1.14 10.17
C PRO A 149 -3.25 -2.44 9.39
N ILE A 150 -2.15 -2.55 8.66
CA ILE A 150 -1.82 -3.71 7.81
C ILE A 150 -1.50 -4.95 8.67
N VAL A 151 -0.98 -4.76 9.88
CA VAL A 151 -0.51 -5.83 10.76
C VAL A 151 -1.50 -6.21 11.89
N ASN A 152 -2.75 -5.74 11.81
CA ASN A 152 -3.77 -5.85 12.87
C ASN A 152 -4.72 -7.06 12.75
#